data_AF-A0AA36NAF7-F1
#
_entry.id   AF-A0AA36NAF7-F1
#
_cell.length_a   1.000
_cell.length_b   1.000
_cell.length_c   1.000
_cell.angle_alpha   90.00
_cell.angle_beta   90.00
_cell.angle_gamma   90.00
#
_symmetry.space_group_name_H-M   'P 1'
#
loop_
_entity.id
_entity.type
_entity.pdbx_description
1 polymer ?
#
loop_
_entity_poly.entity_id
_entity_poly.type
_entity_poly.pdbx_seq_one_letter_code
_entity_poly.pdbx_strand_id
1 'polypeptide(L)'
;MALRRAAALPVIFLGAAFTFLGGLTRRALLGVMASNAALPAQALPGSPRFAGKYEDPSSGCLREIAPSGAGVIVRGADGEDCGKTWEAKGRRGRGSPDTLRGDQLQIDFSSKGGPPDVVVTWEPGEISGLRFPEGQFWKRLR
;
A
#
# COMPACT_ATOMS: atom_id res chain seq x y z
N MET A 1 -26.43 -29.73 50.44
CA MET A 1 -26.19 -28.59 51.36
C MET A 1 -26.38 -27.33 50.54
N ALA A 2 -27.40 -26.52 50.93
CA ALA A 2 -27.84 -25.18 50.47
C ALA A 2 -27.72 -24.79 48.97
N LEU A 3 -28.82 -24.64 48.20
CA LEU A 3 -29.73 -23.47 48.06
C LEU A 3 -29.01 -22.19 47.56
N ARG A 4 -29.41 -21.47 46.49
CA ARG A 4 -30.71 -20.82 46.17
C ARG A 4 -30.78 -20.41 44.67
N ARG A 5 -31.86 -20.74 43.93
CA ARG A 5 -33.00 -19.88 43.47
C ARG A 5 -32.57 -18.65 42.62
N ALA A 6 -32.79 -18.59 41.30
CA ALA A 6 -34.05 -18.43 40.54
C ALA A 6 -34.80 -17.10 40.83
N ALA A 7 -35.00 -16.27 39.79
CA ALA A 7 -36.30 -15.69 39.40
C ALA A 7 -36.15 -14.61 38.31
N ALA A 8 -36.81 -14.85 37.18
CA ALA A 8 -37.22 -13.85 36.19
C ALA A 8 -38.66 -13.39 36.48
N LEU A 9 -39.08 -12.31 35.79
CA LEU A 9 -40.44 -11.74 35.59
C LEU A 9 -40.87 -10.61 36.58
N PRO A 10 -41.88 -9.77 36.24
CA PRO A 10 -42.36 -9.28 34.94
C PRO A 10 -42.63 -7.75 34.86
N VAL A 11 -43.07 -7.33 33.67
CA VAL A 11 -43.62 -6.03 33.22
C VAL A 11 -44.77 -5.50 34.10
N ILE A 12 -44.83 -4.17 34.31
CA ILE A 12 -46.07 -3.44 34.62
C ILE A 12 -46.12 -2.12 33.82
N PHE A 13 -47.18 -1.97 33.01
CA PHE A 13 -47.63 -0.73 32.36
C PHE A 13 -48.72 -0.05 33.23
N LEU A 14 -48.69 1.28 33.34
CA LEU A 14 -49.81 2.17 33.70
C LEU A 14 -49.41 3.59 33.24
N GLY A 15 -50.02 4.21 32.22
CA GLY A 15 -51.18 5.13 32.31
C GLY A 15 -50.83 6.46 33.01
N ALA A 16 -51.06 7.68 32.52
CA ALA A 16 -51.87 8.21 31.43
C ALA A 16 -51.52 9.70 31.15
N ALA A 17 -51.91 10.16 29.95
CA ALA A 17 -52.42 11.48 29.57
C ALA A 17 -51.69 12.78 30.00
N PHE A 18 -51.11 13.47 29.01
CA PHE A 18 -51.07 14.94 29.00
C PHE A 18 -51.60 15.44 27.64
N THR A 19 -52.66 16.25 27.72
CA THR A 19 -53.38 16.85 26.60
C THR A 19 -52.64 18.04 25.99
N PHE A 20 -52.80 18.16 24.67
CA PHE A 20 -52.42 19.24 23.75
C PHE A 20 -52.55 20.68 24.29
N LEU A 21 -51.65 21.59 23.88
CA LEU A 21 -51.96 22.74 23.01
C LEU A 21 -50.71 23.58 22.64
N GLY A 22 -50.67 24.07 21.39
CA GLY A 22 -49.76 25.13 20.90
C GLY A 22 -48.50 24.56 20.26
N GLY A 23 -48.25 24.69 18.95
CA GLY A 23 -48.38 25.88 18.11
C GLY A 23 -46.97 26.24 17.60
N LEU A 24 -46.87 26.79 16.38
CA LEU A 24 -45.64 27.32 15.72
C LEU A 24 -44.80 26.26 14.97
N THR A 25 -45.02 26.03 13.68
CA THR A 25 -44.68 26.84 12.48
C THR A 25 -43.47 26.30 11.73
N ARG A 26 -43.75 25.88 10.48
CA ARG A 26 -42.94 25.96 9.26
C ARG A 26 -41.42 25.81 9.41
N ARG A 27 -40.87 24.74 8.84
CA ARG A 27 -39.64 24.84 8.03
C ARG A 27 -39.46 23.64 7.10
N ALA A 28 -39.20 24.00 5.85
CA ALA A 28 -38.81 23.22 4.68
C ALA A 28 -38.29 21.80 4.94
N LEU A 29 -38.90 20.83 4.23
CA LEU A 29 -38.26 19.56 3.91
C LEU A 29 -37.03 19.85 3.04
N LEU A 30 -35.87 19.94 3.69
CA LEU A 30 -34.58 19.88 3.00
C LEU A 30 -34.40 18.46 2.44
N GLY A 31 -34.11 18.40 1.15
CA GLY A 31 -33.76 17.16 0.45
C GLY A 31 -32.56 16.48 1.10
N VAL A 32 -32.69 15.17 1.29
CA VAL A 32 -31.58 14.28 1.64
C VAL A 32 -30.68 14.18 0.41
N MET A 33 -29.65 15.03 0.33
CA MET A 33 -28.54 14.80 -0.59
C MET A 33 -27.76 13.60 -0.05
N ALA A 34 -27.87 12.46 -0.74
CA ALA A 34 -26.98 11.33 -0.54
C ALA A 34 -25.57 11.78 -0.95
N SER A 35 -24.76 12.15 0.03
CA SER A 35 -23.34 12.44 -0.17
C SER A 35 -22.63 11.14 -0.54
N ASN A 36 -22.45 10.89 -1.84
CA ASN A 36 -21.42 9.97 -2.34
C ASN A 36 -20.05 10.61 -2.08
N ALA A 37 -19.61 10.58 -0.82
CA ALA A 37 -18.22 10.82 -0.49
C ALA A 37 -17.43 9.61 -1.02
N ALA A 38 -16.89 9.74 -2.24
CA ALA A 38 -15.83 8.86 -2.69
C ALA A 38 -14.68 9.01 -1.70
N LEU A 39 -14.44 7.96 -0.91
CA LEU A 39 -13.27 7.87 -0.05
C LEU A 39 -12.02 8.12 -0.91
N PRO A 40 -11.08 9.00 -0.50
CA PRO A 40 -9.83 9.10 -1.21
C PRO A 40 -9.17 7.72 -1.16
N ALA A 41 -8.88 7.16 -2.35
CA ALA A 41 -8.06 5.96 -2.46
C ALA A 41 -6.70 6.29 -1.85
N GLN A 42 -6.51 5.91 -0.59
CA GLN A 42 -5.21 6.04 0.06
C GLN A 42 -4.26 5.12 -0.70
N ALA A 43 -3.39 5.72 -1.52
CA ALA A 43 -2.28 5.01 -2.11
C ALA A 43 -1.47 4.41 -0.96
N LEU A 44 -1.45 3.07 -0.88
CA LEU A 44 -0.56 2.37 0.03
C LEU A 44 0.86 2.90 -0.21
N PRO A 45 1.67 3.13 0.84
CA PRO A 45 3.04 3.54 0.63
C PRO A 45 3.74 2.46 -0.22
N GLY A 46 4.20 2.85 -1.40
CA GLY A 46 5.05 2.01 -2.24
C GLY A 46 6.23 1.47 -1.41
N SER A 47 6.69 0.27 -1.70
CA SER A 47 7.50 -0.54 -0.79
C SER A 47 8.76 0.20 -0.26
N PRO A 48 8.71 0.80 0.96
CA PRO A 48 9.73 1.76 1.40
C PRO A 48 11.09 1.10 1.65
N ARG A 49 11.11 -0.22 1.87
CA ARG A 49 12.34 -1.01 1.97
C ARG A 49 13.22 -0.91 0.73
N PHE A 50 12.62 -0.86 -0.47
CA PHE A 50 13.34 -0.83 -1.74
C PHE A 50 13.64 0.60 -2.22
N ALA A 51 13.06 1.62 -1.59
CA ALA A 51 13.29 2.99 -2.00
C ALA A 51 14.74 3.42 -1.73
N GLY A 52 15.36 4.13 -2.67
CA GLY A 52 16.73 4.63 -2.52
C GLY A 52 17.48 4.76 -3.83
N LYS A 53 18.72 5.22 -3.74
CA LYS A 53 19.67 5.24 -4.86
C LYS A 53 20.54 3.99 -4.83
N TYR A 54 20.90 3.50 -6.00
CA TYR A 54 21.65 2.27 -6.17
C TYR A 54 22.77 2.44 -7.19
N GLU A 55 23.87 1.74 -6.92
CA GLU A 55 24.97 1.56 -7.87
C GLU A 55 24.72 0.27 -8.66
N ASP A 56 24.58 0.41 -9.99
CA ASP A 56 24.46 -0.71 -10.92
C ASP A 56 25.84 -1.02 -11.52
N PRO A 57 26.48 -2.15 -11.17
CA PRO A 57 27.84 -2.45 -11.59
C PRO A 57 27.96 -2.74 -13.09
N SER A 58 26.87 -3.07 -13.79
CA SER A 58 26.94 -3.43 -15.21
C SER A 58 26.77 -2.22 -16.12
N SER A 59 26.10 -1.16 -15.66
CA SER A 59 26.01 0.10 -16.42
C SER A 59 27.00 1.16 -15.96
N GLY A 60 27.48 1.10 -14.71
CA GLY A 60 28.23 2.20 -14.09
C GLY A 60 27.38 3.43 -13.76
N CYS A 61 26.09 3.43 -14.13
CA CYS A 61 25.17 4.53 -13.91
C CYS A 61 24.30 4.28 -12.66
N LEU A 62 23.97 5.36 -11.96
CA LEU A 62 23.11 5.27 -10.79
C LEU A 62 21.67 4.92 -11.17
N ARG A 63 21.03 4.15 -10.29
CA ARG A 63 19.60 3.86 -10.33
C ARG A 63 18.91 4.52 -9.15
N GLU A 64 17.64 4.85 -9.31
CA GLU A 64 16.79 5.33 -8.23
C GLU A 64 15.51 4.52 -8.19
N ILE A 65 15.09 4.12 -7.01
CA ILE A 65 13.81 3.46 -6.78
C ILE A 65 12.98 4.37 -5.87
N ALA A 66 11.82 4.77 -6.35
CA ALA A 66 10.88 5.62 -5.64
C ALA A 66 9.53 4.92 -5.44
N PRO A 67 8.88 5.06 -4.27
CA PRO A 67 7.50 4.61 -4.07
C PRO A 67 6.54 5.21 -5.11
N SER A 68 5.62 4.41 -5.64
CA SER A 68 4.58 4.90 -6.55
C SER A 68 3.33 4.05 -6.46
N GLY A 69 2.25 4.63 -5.90
CA GLY A 69 1.03 3.89 -5.63
C GLY A 69 1.32 2.61 -4.82
N ALA A 70 0.72 1.50 -5.24
CA ALA A 70 0.94 0.18 -4.62
C ALA A 70 2.30 -0.48 -4.98
N GLY A 71 3.16 0.18 -5.77
CA GLY A 71 4.41 -0.35 -6.28
C GLY A 71 5.56 0.64 -6.14
N VAL A 72 6.50 0.57 -7.08
CA VAL A 72 7.64 1.50 -7.18
C VAL A 72 7.87 1.89 -8.63
N ILE A 73 8.57 2.99 -8.81
CA ILE A 73 9.16 3.39 -10.08
C ILE A 73 10.66 3.26 -9.94
N VAL A 74 11.27 2.59 -10.92
CA VAL A 74 12.72 2.45 -11.04
C VAL A 74 13.18 3.36 -12.17
N ARG A 75 14.06 4.30 -11.87
CA ARG A 75 14.68 5.21 -12.83
C ARG A 75 16.13 4.86 -12.98
N GLY A 76 16.64 4.98 -14.18
CA GLY A 76 18.05 4.80 -14.46
C GLY A 76 18.44 5.52 -15.73
N ALA A 77 19.74 5.52 -15.99
CA ALA A 77 20.26 5.91 -17.28
C ALA A 77 21.32 4.92 -17.76
N ASP A 78 21.52 4.81 -19.06
CA ASP A 78 22.56 3.98 -19.67
C ASP A 78 23.33 4.77 -20.74
N GLY A 79 24.32 4.10 -21.32
CA GLY A 79 25.25 4.69 -22.28
C GLY A 79 26.51 5.21 -21.59
N GLU A 80 27.51 5.54 -22.39
CA GLU A 80 28.86 5.91 -21.93
C GLU A 80 28.86 7.07 -20.93
N ASP A 81 27.97 8.05 -21.14
CA ASP A 81 27.82 9.24 -20.28
C ASP A 81 26.56 9.21 -19.39
N CYS A 82 25.91 8.06 -19.23
CA CYS A 82 24.61 7.95 -18.54
C CYS A 82 23.53 8.89 -19.11
N GLY A 83 23.57 9.17 -20.43
CA GLY A 83 22.67 10.13 -21.08
C GLY A 83 21.33 9.55 -21.55
N LYS A 84 21.19 8.21 -21.65
CA LYS A 84 19.94 7.55 -22.09
C LYS A 84 19.10 7.16 -20.89
N THR A 85 18.19 8.04 -20.48
CA THR A 85 17.32 7.81 -19.33
C THR A 85 16.18 6.85 -19.65
N TRP A 86 15.74 6.11 -18.64
CA TRP A 86 14.60 5.19 -18.73
C TRP A 86 13.86 5.10 -17.40
N GLU A 87 12.61 4.64 -17.49
CA GLU A 87 11.76 4.37 -16.34
C GLU A 87 11.13 2.98 -16.47
N ALA A 88 11.18 2.20 -15.39
CA ALA A 88 10.61 0.87 -15.27
C ALA A 88 9.66 0.82 -14.07
N LYS A 89 8.62 -0.02 -14.18
CA LYS A 89 7.63 -0.18 -13.12
C LYS A 89 7.97 -1.39 -12.27
N GLY A 90 7.89 -1.24 -10.96
CA GLY A 90 8.10 -2.32 -10.01
C GLY A 90 6.86 -2.58 -9.16
N ARG A 91 6.66 -3.84 -8.78
CA ARG A 91 5.64 -4.26 -7.82
C ARG A 91 6.24 -5.27 -6.85
N ARG A 92 5.68 -5.41 -5.65
CA ARG A 92 6.10 -6.49 -4.74
C ARG A 92 6.01 -7.83 -5.46
N GLY A 93 7.07 -8.61 -5.41
CA GLY A 93 7.10 -9.96 -5.95
C GLY A 93 6.04 -10.81 -5.25
N ARG A 94 5.34 -11.65 -6.01
CA ARG A 94 4.61 -12.78 -5.42
C ARG A 94 5.67 -13.83 -5.10
N GLY A 95 6.21 -13.77 -3.88
CA GLY A 95 7.25 -14.70 -3.46
C GLY A 95 6.87 -16.16 -3.69
N SER A 96 7.85 -16.95 -4.10
CA SER A 96 7.85 -18.41 -3.86
C SER A 96 7.51 -18.65 -2.38
N PRO A 97 6.76 -19.70 -2.00
CA PRO A 97 6.47 -20.00 -0.59
C PRO A 97 7.71 -20.02 0.33
N ASP A 98 8.90 -20.21 -0.24
CA ASP A 98 10.18 -20.25 0.48
C ASP A 98 10.85 -18.88 0.70
N THR A 99 10.31 -17.80 0.11
CA THR A 99 10.79 -16.42 0.33
C THR A 99 9.75 -15.64 1.12
N LEU A 100 10.17 -15.11 2.27
CA LEU A 100 9.33 -14.24 3.10
C LEU A 100 8.67 -13.18 2.21
N ARG A 101 7.33 -13.19 2.19
CA ARG A 101 6.54 -12.20 1.45
C ARG A 101 6.92 -10.79 1.93
N GLY A 102 7.81 -10.11 1.22
CA GLY A 102 8.33 -8.82 1.63
C GLY A 102 9.71 -8.46 1.10
N ASP A 103 10.52 -9.45 0.71
CA ASP A 103 11.90 -9.23 0.27
C ASP A 103 12.08 -9.26 -1.25
N GLN A 104 11.03 -9.51 -2.03
CA GLN A 104 11.12 -9.54 -3.48
C GLN A 104 10.43 -8.34 -4.13
N LEU A 105 11.06 -7.84 -5.19
CA LEU A 105 10.54 -6.81 -6.07
C LEU A 105 10.57 -7.35 -7.50
N GLN A 106 9.41 -7.35 -8.17
CA GLN A 106 9.32 -7.68 -9.59
C GLN A 106 9.32 -6.39 -10.40
N ILE A 107 10.28 -6.25 -11.32
CA ILE A 107 10.51 -5.07 -12.15
C ILE A 107 10.25 -5.41 -13.62
N ASP A 108 9.54 -4.52 -14.31
CA ASP A 108 9.25 -4.59 -15.73
C ASP A 108 10.19 -3.66 -16.50
N PHE A 109 11.20 -4.25 -17.16
CA PHE A 109 12.18 -3.53 -17.98
C PHE A 109 11.79 -3.45 -19.46
N SER A 110 10.56 -3.78 -19.84
CA SER A 110 10.09 -3.74 -21.24
C SER A 110 10.24 -2.36 -21.89
N SER A 111 10.15 -1.27 -21.11
CA SER A 111 10.36 0.10 -21.58
C SER A 111 11.77 0.37 -22.12
N LYS A 112 12.76 -0.43 -21.69
CA LYS A 112 14.15 -0.42 -22.18
C LYS A 112 14.40 -1.52 -23.23
N GLY A 113 13.41 -2.38 -23.50
CA GLY A 113 13.56 -3.57 -24.33
C GLY A 113 14.06 -4.82 -23.58
N GLY A 114 14.04 -4.80 -22.25
CA GLY A 114 14.40 -5.94 -21.39
C GLY A 114 13.21 -6.83 -21.01
N PRO A 115 13.43 -7.86 -20.17
CA PRO A 115 12.37 -8.74 -19.69
C PRO A 115 11.34 -8.01 -18.81
N PRO A 116 10.04 -8.36 -18.90
CA PRO A 116 8.97 -7.66 -18.19
C PRO A 116 8.76 -8.13 -16.73
N ASP A 117 9.51 -9.14 -16.28
CA ASP A 117 9.22 -9.88 -15.04
C ASP A 117 10.45 -10.23 -14.21
N VAL A 118 11.48 -9.38 -14.21
CA VAL A 118 12.69 -9.59 -13.40
C VAL A 118 12.36 -9.51 -11.91
N VAL A 119 12.54 -10.61 -11.19
CA VAL A 119 12.35 -10.66 -9.74
C VAL A 119 13.69 -10.49 -9.04
N VAL A 120 13.87 -9.36 -8.37
CA VAL A 120 15.05 -9.09 -7.54
C VAL A 120 14.74 -9.34 -6.07
N THR A 121 15.74 -9.77 -5.31
CA THR A 121 15.63 -10.05 -3.88
C THR A 121 16.41 -9.01 -3.09
N TRP A 122 15.79 -8.47 -2.03
CA TRP A 122 16.43 -7.61 -1.06
C TRP A 122 17.40 -8.43 -0.20
N GLU A 123 18.67 -8.06 -0.24
CA GLU A 123 19.69 -8.65 0.63
C GLU A 123 20.09 -7.62 1.70
N PRO A 124 19.80 -7.88 2.98
CA PRO A 124 20.32 -7.08 4.08
C PRO A 124 21.78 -7.45 4.37
N GLY A 125 22.57 -6.50 4.87
CA GLY A 125 23.96 -6.72 5.26
C GLY A 125 24.68 -5.42 5.58
N GLU A 126 26.01 -5.48 5.77
CA GLU A 126 26.88 -4.29 5.94
C GLU A 126 26.68 -3.31 4.77
N ILE A 127 26.54 -3.89 3.57
CA ILE A 127 26.08 -3.24 2.36
C ILE A 127 24.77 -3.93 1.96
N SER A 128 23.65 -3.23 2.13
CA SER A 128 22.34 -3.73 1.69
C SER A 128 22.11 -3.43 0.21
N GLY A 129 21.27 -4.22 -0.47
CA GLY A 129 21.02 -4.01 -1.89
C GLY A 129 20.03 -5.00 -2.50
N LEU A 130 20.01 -5.04 -3.84
CA LEU A 130 19.14 -5.90 -4.63
C LEU A 130 19.96 -6.92 -5.41
N ARG A 131 19.66 -8.19 -5.19
CA ARG A 131 20.22 -9.32 -5.95
C ARG A 131 19.32 -9.66 -7.12
N PHE A 132 19.92 -9.68 -8.30
CA PHE A 132 19.28 -10.11 -9.54
C PHE A 132 19.46 -11.62 -9.73
N PRO A 133 18.54 -12.28 -10.46
CA PRO A 133 18.65 -13.70 -10.78
C PRO A 133 19.95 -14.06 -11.53
N GLU A 134 20.46 -13.16 -12.38
CA GLU A 134 21.75 -13.32 -13.06
C GLU A 134 22.99 -13.13 -12.16
N GLY A 135 22.80 -12.87 -10.86
CA GLY A 135 23.89 -12.68 -9.89
C GLY A 135 24.35 -11.24 -9.72
N GLN A 136 23.86 -10.31 -10.54
CA GLN A 136 24.13 -8.88 -10.40
C GLN A 136 23.66 -8.36 -9.03
N PHE A 137 24.42 -7.45 -8.42
CA PHE A 137 24.05 -6.80 -7.16
C PHE A 137 23.98 -5.29 -7.33
N TRP A 138 22.80 -4.72 -7.13
CA TRP A 138 22.64 -3.28 -7.03
C TRP A 138 22.84 -2.86 -5.59
N LYS A 139 23.98 -2.23 -5.32
CA LYS A 139 24.34 -1.76 -3.98
C LYS A 139 23.52 -0.52 -3.64
N ARG A 140 22.80 -0.54 -2.52
CA ARG A 140 22.11 0.66 -2.03
C ARG A 140 23.14 1.66 -1.51
N LEU A 141 23.04 2.89 -2.00
CA LEU A 141 23.79 4.02 -1.47
C LEU A 141 23.12 4.50 -0.18
N ARG A 142 23.94 4.76 0.85
CA ARG A 142 23.45 5.30 2.13
C ARG A 142 23.01 6.75 1.99
#